data_AF-A0A560S3C3-F1
#
_entry.id   AF-A0A560S3C3-F1
#
_cell.length_a   1.000
_cell.length_b   1.000
_cell.length_c   1.000
_cell.angle_alpha   90.00
_cell.angle_beta   90.00
_cell.angle_gamma   90.00
#
_symmetry.space_group_name_H-M   'P 1'
#
loop_
_entity.id
_entity.type
_entity.pdbx_description
1 polymer ?
#
loop_
_entity_poly.entity_id
_entity_poly.type
_entity_poly.pdbx_seq_one_letter_code
_entity_poly.pdbx_strand_id
1 'polypeptide(L)' 'MRAVLERIDGIEAQGIAAIDVSPAYWRTLGNRLAARLALPEYTAERPAAWLAGRALP' A
#
# COMPACT_ATOMS: atom_id res chain seq x y z
N MET A 1 -7.87 13.82 3.07
CA MET A 1 -7.00 13.84 1.86
C MET A 1 -5.53 13.70 2.23
N ARG A 2 -4.97 14.58 3.09
CA ARG A 2 -3.52 14.65 3.36
C ARG A 2 -2.88 13.35 3.88
N ALA A 3 -3.54 12.64 4.79
CA ALA A 3 -3.03 11.39 5.35
C ALA A 3 -2.83 10.24 4.34
N VAL A 4 -3.51 10.28 3.19
CA VAL A 4 -3.33 9.28 2.11
C VAL A 4 -2.12 9.61 1.27
N LEU A 5 -1.92 10.90 0.96
CA LEU A 5 -0.76 11.38 0.23
C LEU A 5 0.52 11.13 1.03
N GLU A 6 0.52 11.45 2.33
CA GLU A 6 1.65 11.13 3.22
C GLU A 6 1.95 9.62 3.29
N ARG A 7 0.94 8.76 3.09
CA ARG A 7 1.15 7.32 3.01
C ARG A 7 1.78 6.89 1.69
N ILE A 8 1.37 7.51 0.57
CA ILE A 8 1.99 7.30 -0.74
C ILE A 8 3.44 7.76 -0.70
N ASP A 9 3.70 8.97 -0.18
CA ASP A 9 5.06 9.52 -0.05
C ASP A 9 5.97 8.59 0.77
N GLY A 10 5.47 8.05 1.89
CA GLY A 10 6.22 7.10 2.73
C GLY A 10 6.48 5.74 2.08
N ILE A 11 5.64 5.32 1.12
CA ILE A 11 5.84 4.10 0.32
C ILE A 11 6.88 4.38 -0.76
N GLU A 12 6.76 5.50 -1.47
CA GLU A 12 7.66 5.89 -2.54
C GLU A 12 9.07 6.20 -2.02
N ALA A 13 9.19 6.75 -0.81
CA ALA A 13 10.46 6.93 -0.11
C ALA A 13 11.18 5.59 0.21
N GLN A 14 10.46 4.46 0.23
CA GLN A 14 11.06 3.12 0.35
C GLN A 14 11.51 2.55 -1.01
N GLY A 15 11.41 3.33 -2.10
CA GLY A 15 11.78 2.91 -3.47
C GLY A 15 10.73 2.02 -4.14
N ILE A 16 9.50 2.01 -3.62
CA ILE A 16 8.40 1.18 -4.12
C ILE A 16 7.41 2.09 -4.83
N ALA A 17 7.18 1.89 -6.13
CA ALA A 17 6.16 2.66 -6.82
C ALA A 17 4.77 2.31 -6.25
N ALA A 18 3.93 3.31 -6.00
CA ALA A 18 2.60 3.09 -5.41
C ALA A 18 1.73 2.11 -6.22
N ILE A 19 1.92 2.07 -7.54
CA ILE A 19 1.23 1.14 -8.46
C ILE A 19 1.68 -0.32 -8.28
N ASP A 20 2.82 -0.55 -7.64
CA ASP A 20 3.40 -1.87 -7.39
C ASP A 20 2.93 -2.47 -6.07
N VAL A 21 2.34 -1.64 -5.21
CA VAL A 21 1.74 -2.07 -3.94
C VAL A 21 0.51 -2.94 -4.18
N SER A 22 0.33 -3.95 -3.33
CA SER A 22 -0.80 -4.88 -3.41
C SER A 22 -2.16 -4.17 -3.31
N PRO A 23 -3.14 -4.48 -4.18
CA PRO A 23 -4.51 -3.99 -4.08
C PRO A 23 -5.18 -4.33 -2.74
N ALA A 24 -4.77 -5.41 -2.07
CA ALA A 24 -5.28 -5.77 -0.76
C ALA A 24 -4.88 -4.75 0.32
N TYR A 25 -3.67 -4.19 0.22
CA TYR A 25 -3.21 -3.10 1.08
C TYR A 25 -4.06 -1.84 0.84
N TRP A 26 -4.26 -1.44 -0.42
CA TRP A 26 -5.08 -0.28 -0.77
C TRP A 26 -6.53 -0.40 -0.25
N ARG A 27 -7.13 -1.59 -0.37
CA ARG A 27 -8.45 -1.87 0.22
C ARG A 27 -8.45 -1.71 1.74
N THR A 28 -7.41 -2.23 2.41
CA THR A 28 -7.26 -2.10 3.86
C THR A 28 -7.11 -0.64 4.30
N LEU A 29 -6.32 0.15 3.58
CA LEU A 29 -6.14 1.57 3.82
C LEU A 29 -7.46 2.34 3.67
N GLY A 30 -8.19 2.08 2.58
CA GLY A 30 -9.52 2.67 2.31
C GLY A 30 -10.55 2.36 3.39
N ASN A 31 -10.62 1.09 3.83
CA ASN A 31 -11.55 0.68 4.89
C ASN A 31 -11.26 1.39 6.21
N ARG A 32 -9.98 1.54 6.57
CA ARG A 32 -9.59 2.25 7.80
C ARG A 32 -9.84 3.75 7.74
N LEU A 33 -9.63 4.37 6.58
CA LEU A 33 -10.01 5.76 6.36
C LEU A 33 -11.51 5.98 6.59
N ALA A 34 -12.35 5.13 6.00
CA ALA A 34 -13.81 5.20 6.16
C ALA A 34 -14.22 4.99 7.63
N ALA A 35 -13.56 4.08 8.34
CA ALA A 35 -13.78 3.79 9.75
C ALA A 35 -13.11 4.78 10.72
N ARG A 36 -12.37 5.79 10.22
CA ARG A 36 -11.58 6.75 11.03
C ARG A 36 -10.59 6.07 11.98
N LEU A 37 -10.00 4.96 11.53
CA LEU A 37 -8.98 4.22 12.26
C LEU A 37 -7.57 4.66 11.84
N ALA A 38 -6.59 4.38 12.70
CA ALA A 38 -5.18 4.64 12.40
C ALA A 38 -4.73 3.92 11.12
N LEU A 39 -3.95 4.61 10.28
CA LEU A 39 -3.52 4.08 8.98
C LEU A 39 -2.32 3.14 9.13
N PRO A 40 -2.39 1.91 8.59
CA PRO A 40 -1.34 0.91 8.75
C PRO A 40 -0.11 1.31 7.96
N GLU A 41 1.06 1.29 8.61
CA GLU A 41 2.34 1.48 7.93
C GLU A 41 2.52 0.43 6.83
N TYR A 42 3.10 0.86 5.72
CA TYR A 42 3.51 -0.07 4.69
C TYR A 42 4.92 -0.53 5.04
N THR A 43 5.03 -1.74 5.56
CA THR A 43 6.31 -2.43 5.66
C THR A 43 6.44 -3.33 4.43
N ALA A 44 7.62 -3.31 3.79
CA ALA A 44 7.91 -4.15 2.63
C ALA A 44 7.96 -5.67 2.95
N GLU A 45 7.46 -6.09 4.11
CA GLU A 45 7.42 -7.48 4.55
C GLU A 45 6.35 -8.27 3.77
N ARG A 46 6.80 -8.68 2.59
CA ARG A 46 6.28 -9.65 1.60
C ARG A 46 4.94 -9.34 0.91
N PRO A 47 5.05 -8.76 -0.29
CA PRO A 47 4.15 -9.04 -1.41
C PRO A 47 4.73 -10.11 -2.35
N ALA A 48 5.49 -11.10 -1.88
CA ALA A 48 6.08 -12.14 -2.77
C ALA A 48 5.02 -12.82 -3.67
N ALA A 49 3.84 -13.13 -3.11
CA ALA A 49 2.72 -13.68 -3.88
C ALA A 49 2.09 -12.66 -4.86
N TRP A 50 2.04 -11.39 -4.49
CA TRP A 50 1.52 -10.32 -5.34
C TRP A 50 2.47 -9.98 -6.49
N LEU A 51 3.78 -9.89 -6.21
CA LEU A 51 4.82 -9.65 -7.21
C LEU A 51 4.94 -10.84 -8.17
N ALA A 52 4.88 -12.08 -7.66
CA ALA A 52 4.81 -13.27 -8.50
C ALA A 52 3.57 -13.23 -9.42
N GLY A 53 2.41 -12.82 -8.90
CA GLY A 53 1.18 -12.66 -9.68
C GLY A 53 1.23 -11.58 -10.77
N ARG A 54 2.00 -10.49 -10.57
CA ARG A 54 2.22 -9.46 -11.61
C ARG A 54 3.26 -9.85 -12.66
N ALA A 55 4.14 -10.81 -12.38
CA ALA A 55 5.12 -11.31 -13.33
C ALA A 55 4.55 -12.40 -14.26
N LEU A 56 3.30 -12.84 -14.03
CA LEU A 56 2.60 -13.76 -14.91
C LEU A 56 2.07 -13.00 -16.14
N PRO A 57 2.27 -13.53 -17.36
CA PRO A 57 1.82 -12.91 -18.61
C PRO A 57 0.30 -12.91 -18.79
#